data_AF-A0A645HBU7-F1
#
_entry.id   AF-A0A645HBU7-F1
#
_cell.length_a   1.000
_cell.length_b   1.000
_cell.length_c   1.000
_cell.angle_alpha   90.00
_cell.angle_beta   90.00
_cell.angle_gamma   90.00
#
_symmetry.space_group_name_H-M   'P 1'
#
loop_
_entity.id
_entity.type
_entity.pdbx_description
1 polymer ?
#
loop_
_entity_poly.entity_id
_entity_poly.type
_entity_poly.pdbx_seq_one_letter_code
_entity_poly.pdbx_strand_id
1 'polypeptide(L)'
;MTVIPANTNGIGVVAFTPDLNLQGTLAAPSDGTIQVVISVRRRAFMQVTVDGKEQFLGRAVPGNVYSYSGNSKITLVAGDASALQVYYNQTDLGVLGNFGQLVNMEFTATGSNDLTAAYTPTPTVTMQATLTPQPTAIPTETPELPTQTITPFAPTTNP
;
A
#
# COMPACT_ATOMS: atom_id res chain seq x y z
N MET A 1 42.20 10.10 -38.96
CA MET A 1 41.39 11.15 -38.32
C MET A 1 40.11 11.32 -39.11
N THR A 2 39.02 10.70 -38.66
CA THR A 2 37.68 10.99 -39.16
C THR A 2 36.71 10.79 -38.00
N VAL A 3 36.21 11.92 -37.50
CA VAL A 3 35.11 11.98 -36.55
C VAL A 3 33.81 11.84 -37.33
N ILE A 4 32.94 10.93 -36.90
CA ILE A 4 31.54 10.89 -37.33
C ILE A 4 30.75 11.48 -36.15
N PRO A 5 30.03 12.60 -36.32
CA PRO A 5 29.32 13.24 -35.23
C PRO A 5 28.05 12.44 -34.90
N ALA A 6 27.88 12.10 -33.63
CA ALA A 6 26.61 11.59 -33.13
C ALA A 6 25.65 12.77 -32.91
N ASN A 7 24.51 12.64 -33.57
CA ASN A 7 23.37 13.54 -33.65
C ASN A 7 22.61 13.67 -32.32
N THR A 8 22.14 14.89 -32.07
CA THR A 8 21.34 15.29 -30.92
C THR A 8 19.84 15.06 -31.18
N ASN A 9 19.12 14.72 -30.10
CA ASN A 9 17.69 14.91 -29.84
C ASN A 9 16.68 13.94 -30.49
N GLY A 10 15.99 13.19 -29.62
CA GLY A 10 14.77 12.45 -29.95
C GLY A 10 14.15 11.81 -28.72
N ILE A 11 13.37 12.59 -27.97
CA ILE A 11 12.29 12.22 -27.02
C ILE A 11 12.14 10.70 -26.80
N GLY A 12 12.86 10.16 -25.82
CA GLY A 12 12.76 8.76 -25.45
C GLY A 12 11.58 8.53 -24.51
N VAL A 13 10.57 7.81 -24.99
CA VAL A 13 9.56 7.15 -24.15
C VAL A 13 10.32 6.38 -23.06
N VAL A 14 10.22 6.81 -21.81
CA VAL A 14 10.74 6.05 -20.65
C VAL A 14 9.84 4.83 -20.44
N ALA A 15 10.05 3.81 -21.27
CA ALA A 15 9.47 2.51 -21.06
C ALA A 15 10.13 1.89 -19.82
N PHE A 16 9.32 1.71 -18.77
CA PHE A 16 9.65 1.05 -17.51
C PHE A 16 9.99 -0.42 -17.74
N THR A 17 11.20 -0.70 -18.22
CA THR A 17 11.78 -2.04 -18.25
C THR A 17 12.98 -2.05 -17.31
N PRO A 18 13.06 -3.00 -16.35
CA PRO A 18 14.27 -3.19 -15.57
C PRO A 18 15.31 -3.83 -16.51
N ASP A 19 16.04 -3.00 -17.25
CA ASP A 19 17.22 -3.45 -17.98
C ASP A 19 18.29 -3.89 -16.96
N LEU A 20 18.74 -5.14 -17.09
CA LEU A 20 19.79 -5.77 -16.29
C LEU A 20 21.22 -5.32 -16.69
N ASN A 21 21.38 -4.17 -17.34
CA ASN A 21 22.68 -3.59 -17.63
C ASN A 21 23.25 -2.87 -16.40
N LEU A 22 24.07 -3.61 -15.65
CA LEU A 22 24.91 -3.16 -14.54
C LEU A 22 26.07 -2.24 -15.02
N GLN A 23 25.78 -1.26 -15.87
CA GLN A 23 26.66 -0.13 -16.22
C GLN A 23 25.85 1.16 -16.39
N GLY A 24 24.81 1.33 -15.58
CA GLY A 24 24.25 2.65 -15.33
C GLY A 24 25.34 3.51 -14.72
N THR A 25 26.06 4.26 -15.55
CA THR A 25 26.78 5.46 -15.15
C THR A 25 25.86 6.20 -14.21
N LEU A 26 26.22 6.21 -12.92
CA LEU A 26 25.69 7.16 -11.96
C LEU A 26 26.06 8.52 -12.54
N ALA A 27 25.15 9.10 -13.32
CA ALA A 27 25.32 10.44 -13.82
C ALA A 27 25.52 11.30 -12.58
N ALA A 28 26.68 11.95 -12.49
CA ALA A 28 26.95 12.88 -11.41
C ALA A 28 25.77 13.87 -11.34
N PRO A 29 25.25 14.18 -10.14
CA PRO A 29 24.18 15.14 -10.05
C PRO A 29 24.66 16.42 -10.69
N SER A 30 23.97 16.87 -11.74
CA SER A 30 24.10 18.24 -12.21
C SER A 30 23.83 19.15 -11.02
N ASP A 31 24.70 20.14 -10.80
CA ASP A 31 24.64 21.04 -9.63
C ASP A 31 23.19 21.51 -9.36
N GLY A 32 22.58 20.95 -8.31
CA GLY A 32 21.18 21.19 -7.92
C GLY A 32 20.20 20.02 -8.06
N THR A 33 20.59 18.89 -8.66
CA THR A 33 19.73 17.71 -8.80
C THR A 33 19.92 16.74 -7.63
N ILE A 34 18.82 16.40 -6.97
CA ILE A 34 18.74 15.39 -5.92
C ILE A 34 18.76 14.01 -6.56
N GLN A 35 19.70 13.15 -6.14
CA GLN A 35 19.74 11.75 -6.57
C GLN A 35 19.54 10.83 -5.37
N VAL A 36 18.63 9.86 -5.52
CA VAL A 36 18.32 8.86 -4.51
C VAL A 36 18.41 7.48 -5.13
N VAL A 37 19.21 6.60 -4.55
CA VAL A 37 19.34 5.20 -4.96
C VAL A 37 18.86 4.32 -3.82
N ILE A 38 17.94 3.41 -4.11
CA ILE A 38 17.30 2.54 -3.13
C ILE A 38 17.64 1.09 -3.49
N SER A 39 18.40 0.44 -2.63
CA SER A 39 18.73 -0.98 -2.74
C SER A 39 17.77 -1.81 -1.88
N VAL A 40 17.04 -2.72 -2.50
CA VAL A 40 16.02 -3.52 -1.84
C VAL A 40 16.60 -4.84 -1.37
N ARG A 41 16.62 -5.06 -0.06
CA ARG A 41 17.12 -6.30 0.56
C ARG A 41 16.00 -7.31 0.80
N ARG A 42 14.79 -6.83 1.09
CA ARG A 42 13.61 -7.65 1.39
C ARG A 42 12.37 -7.07 0.73
N ARG A 43 11.35 -7.90 0.57
CA ARG A 43 10.10 -7.48 -0.05
C ARG A 43 9.33 -6.55 0.89
N ALA A 44 9.11 -5.31 0.46
CA ALA A 44 8.43 -4.29 1.25
C ALA A 44 7.54 -3.44 0.34
N PHE A 45 6.53 -2.78 0.90
CA PHE A 45 5.83 -1.73 0.17
C PHE A 45 6.72 -0.49 0.05
N MET A 46 6.77 0.12 -1.13
CA MET A 46 7.52 1.33 -1.42
C MET A 46 6.72 2.24 -2.35
N GLN A 47 6.74 3.52 -2.05
CA GLN A 47 6.19 4.59 -2.88
C GLN A 47 7.24 5.68 -3.01
N VAL A 48 7.46 6.15 -4.24
CA VAL A 48 8.44 7.19 -4.54
C VAL A 48 7.78 8.28 -5.35
N THR A 49 7.85 9.49 -4.84
CA THR A 49 7.30 10.69 -5.45
C THR A 49 8.43 11.68 -5.71
N VAL A 50 8.66 12.01 -6.97
CA VAL A 50 9.71 12.94 -7.42
C VAL A 50 9.03 14.22 -7.87
N ASP A 51 9.39 15.34 -7.26
CA ASP A 51 8.87 16.68 -7.60
C ASP A 51 7.33 16.75 -7.63
N GLY A 52 6.69 15.99 -6.72
CA GLY A 52 5.23 15.90 -6.63
C GLY A 52 4.58 14.90 -7.60
N LYS A 53 5.36 14.21 -8.43
CA LYS A 53 4.88 13.16 -9.34
C LYS A 53 5.31 11.78 -8.86
N GLU A 54 4.34 10.93 -8.56
CA GLU A 54 4.58 9.53 -8.23
C GLU A 54 5.26 8.81 -9.40
N GLN A 55 6.48 8.33 -9.17
CA GLN A 55 7.24 7.52 -10.12
C GLN A 55 7.08 6.03 -9.86
N PHE A 56 6.82 5.68 -8.61
CA PHE A 56 6.69 4.29 -8.19
C PHE A 56 5.70 4.15 -7.05
N LEU A 57 4.86 3.11 -7.15
CA LEU A 57 3.95 2.68 -6.10
C LEU A 57 3.77 1.18 -6.20
N GLY A 58 4.24 0.44 -5.21
CA GLY A 58 4.08 -1.01 -5.23
C GLY A 58 4.96 -1.74 -4.23
N ARG A 59 5.13 -3.05 -4.47
CA ARG A 59 6.03 -3.87 -3.67
C ARG A 59 7.43 -3.84 -4.28
N ALA A 60 8.38 -3.33 -3.52
CA ALA A 60 9.80 -3.42 -3.79
C ALA A 60 10.22 -4.90 -3.87
N VAL A 61 10.94 -5.26 -4.93
CA VAL A 61 11.39 -6.63 -5.18
C VAL A 61 12.84 -6.76 -4.68
N PRO A 62 13.17 -7.73 -3.82
CA PRO A 62 14.52 -7.89 -3.30
C PRO A 62 15.54 -8.13 -4.42
N GLY A 63 16.75 -7.61 -4.24
CA GLY A 63 17.83 -7.65 -5.24
C GLY A 63 17.72 -6.58 -6.32
N ASN A 64 16.61 -5.83 -6.40
CA ASN A 64 16.48 -4.73 -7.32
C ASN A 64 17.00 -3.43 -6.69
N VAL A 65 17.53 -2.58 -7.56
CA VAL A 65 17.98 -1.23 -7.20
C VAL A 65 17.15 -0.24 -8.00
N TYR A 66 16.60 0.75 -7.30
CA TYR A 66 15.80 1.80 -7.91
C TYR A 66 16.53 3.14 -7.77
N SER A 67 16.83 3.78 -8.89
CA SER A 67 17.51 5.07 -8.90
C SER A 67 16.56 6.15 -9.40
N TYR A 68 16.44 7.23 -8.64
CA TYR A 68 15.58 8.36 -8.93
C TYR A 68 16.37 9.66 -8.85
N SER A 69 16.02 10.62 -9.71
CA SER A 69 16.60 11.96 -9.73
C SER A 69 15.49 13.01 -9.82
N GLY A 70 15.57 14.06 -9.00
CA GLY A 70 14.60 15.15 -8.92
C GLY A 70 15.29 16.50 -8.71
N ASN A 71 14.60 17.61 -8.93
CA ASN A 71 15.19 18.95 -8.82
C ASN A 71 14.72 19.72 -7.57
N SER A 72 13.48 19.53 -7.15
CA SER A 72 12.91 20.21 -5.98
C SER A 72 12.96 19.32 -4.74
N LYS A 73 12.33 18.15 -4.81
CA LYS A 73 12.26 17.21 -3.70
C LYS A 73 11.87 15.80 -4.13
N ILE A 74 12.33 14.80 -3.37
CA ILE A 74 11.93 13.41 -3.53
C ILE A 74 11.37 12.90 -2.21
N THR A 75 10.15 12.40 -2.21
CA THR A 75 9.53 11.76 -1.05
C THR A 75 9.55 10.25 -1.24
N LEU A 76 10.10 9.55 -0.25
CA LEU A 76 10.16 8.10 -0.18
C LEU A 76 9.31 7.63 0.99
N VAL A 77 8.29 6.82 0.71
CA VAL A 77 7.50 6.13 1.74
C VAL A 77 7.75 4.64 1.62
N ALA A 78 8.11 3.98 2.71
CA ALA A 78 8.31 2.54 2.73
C ALA A 78 7.72 1.90 3.98
N GLY A 79 7.00 0.80 3.81
CA GLY A 79 6.31 0.09 4.90
C GLY A 79 7.21 -0.82 5.74
N ASP A 80 8.45 -1.05 5.31
CA ASP A 80 9.49 -1.74 6.10
C ASP A 80 10.82 -1.05 5.86
N ALA A 81 11.17 -0.13 6.77
CA ALA A 81 12.39 0.65 6.68
C ALA A 81 13.66 -0.22 6.76
N SER A 82 13.60 -1.39 7.41
CA SER A 82 14.73 -2.33 7.50
C SER A 82 15.03 -3.08 6.19
N ALA A 83 14.05 -3.14 5.30
CA ALA A 83 14.12 -3.87 4.05
C ALA A 83 14.88 -3.13 2.96
N LEU A 84 15.12 -1.83 3.15
CA LEU A 84 15.66 -0.92 2.14
C LEU A 84 16.93 -0.25 2.66
N GLN A 85 17.91 -0.10 1.77
CA GLN A 85 19.09 0.73 2.00
C GLN A 85 19.06 1.90 1.03
N VAL A 86 19.27 3.10 1.54
CA VAL A 86 19.11 4.33 0.75
C VAL A 86 20.41 5.10 0.68
N TYR A 87 20.75 5.51 -0.53
CA TYR A 87 21.88 6.37 -0.84
C TYR A 87 21.34 7.70 -1.36
N TYR A 88 21.74 8.79 -0.73
CA TYR A 88 21.38 10.15 -1.11
C TYR A 88 22.62 10.87 -1.62
N ASN A 89 22.60 11.34 -2.86
CA ASN A 89 23.71 12.07 -3.46
C ASN A 89 25.08 11.39 -3.21
N GLN A 90 25.18 10.11 -3.60
CA GLN A 90 26.36 9.25 -3.41
C GLN A 90 26.75 8.98 -1.93
N THR A 91 25.98 9.48 -0.97
CA THR A 91 26.18 9.28 0.47
C THR A 91 25.27 8.16 0.96
N ASP A 92 25.85 7.16 1.63
CA ASP A 92 25.08 6.08 2.25
C ASP A 92 24.39 6.59 3.52
N LEU A 93 23.07 6.62 3.51
CA LEU A 93 22.26 6.87 4.70
C LEU A 93 21.96 5.58 5.46
N GLY A 94 22.30 4.44 4.86
CA GLY A 94 22.08 3.13 5.42
C GLY A 94 20.60 2.76 5.42
N VAL A 95 20.23 2.07 6.50
CA VAL A 95 18.88 1.59 6.71
C VAL A 95 18.10 2.66 7.46
N LEU A 96 16.96 3.08 6.90
CA LEU A 96 16.24 4.24 7.40
C LEU A 96 15.45 3.98 8.70
N GLY A 97 15.36 2.73 9.17
CA GLY A 97 14.61 2.41 10.39
C GLY A 97 14.56 0.93 10.73
N ASN A 98 13.66 0.59 11.65
CA ASN A 98 13.55 -0.74 12.21
C ASN A 98 12.65 -1.67 11.37
N PHE A 99 12.65 -2.95 11.73
CA PHE A 99 11.84 -3.96 11.05
C PHE A 99 10.34 -3.64 11.14
N GLY A 100 9.67 -3.57 9.98
CA GLY A 100 8.24 -3.30 9.90
C GLY A 100 7.84 -1.86 10.25
N GLN A 101 8.81 -0.95 10.38
CA GLN A 101 8.53 0.46 10.61
C GLN A 101 8.17 1.13 9.27
N LEU A 102 7.08 1.89 9.28
CA LEU A 102 6.75 2.81 8.18
C LEU A 102 7.73 3.98 8.24
N VAL A 103 8.54 4.13 7.20
CA VAL A 103 9.38 5.31 7.01
C VAL A 103 8.80 6.25 5.96
N ASN A 104 8.81 7.55 6.24
CA ASN A 104 8.58 8.60 5.25
C ASN A 104 9.76 9.55 5.31
N MET A 105 10.56 9.57 4.25
CA MET A 105 11.75 10.39 4.13
C MET A 105 11.57 11.37 2.98
N GLU A 106 11.83 12.64 3.23
CA GLU A 106 11.87 13.68 2.20
C GLU A 106 13.32 14.08 1.94
N PHE A 107 13.74 14.02 0.69
CA PHE A 107 15.06 14.44 0.23
C PHE A 107 14.91 15.74 -0.52
N THR A 108 15.62 16.78 -0.11
CA THR A 108 15.66 18.10 -0.74
C THR A 108 17.10 18.49 -1.01
N ALA A 109 17.35 19.48 -1.87
CA ALA A 109 18.72 19.92 -2.18
C ALA A 109 19.51 20.40 -0.94
N THR A 110 18.80 20.84 0.11
CA THR A 110 19.38 21.31 1.36
C THR A 110 19.61 20.18 2.38
N GLY A 111 19.02 18.99 2.19
CA GLY A 111 19.22 17.84 3.08
C GLY A 111 18.07 16.82 3.05
N SER A 112 18.20 15.80 3.91
CA SER A 112 17.17 14.78 4.14
C SER A 112 16.38 15.09 5.42
N ASN A 113 15.06 14.99 5.36
CA ASN A 113 14.16 15.25 6.47
C ASN A 113 13.30 14.00 6.75
N ASP A 114 13.35 13.52 7.99
CA ASP A 114 12.53 12.39 8.43
C ASP A 114 11.13 12.90 8.82
N LEU A 115 10.12 12.48 8.07
CA LEU A 115 8.71 12.84 8.27
C LEU A 115 7.93 11.73 8.99
N THR A 116 8.58 10.67 9.48
CA THR A 116 7.91 9.54 10.15
C THR A 116 7.13 9.95 11.39
N ALA A 117 7.61 10.94 12.14
CA ALA A 117 6.94 11.43 13.34
C ALA A 117 5.54 12.03 13.08
N ALA A 118 5.19 12.32 11.81
CA ALA A 118 3.88 12.86 11.45
C ALA A 118 2.77 11.79 11.37
N TYR A 119 3.09 10.49 11.38
CA TYR A 119 2.10 9.42 11.36
C TYR A 119 1.75 8.98 12.78
N THR A 120 0.95 9.78 13.48
CA THR A 120 0.25 9.30 14.67
C THR A 120 -0.85 8.32 14.24
N PRO A 121 -1.04 7.18 14.94
CA PRO A 121 -2.23 6.38 14.73
C PRO A 121 -3.42 7.26 15.10
N THR A 122 -4.21 7.67 14.10
CA THR A 122 -5.51 8.27 14.39
C THR A 122 -6.33 7.19 15.07
N PRO A 123 -6.81 7.37 16.31
CA PRO A 123 -7.63 6.36 16.96
C PRO A 123 -8.88 6.15 16.11
N THR A 124 -9.07 4.94 15.60
CA THR A 124 -10.34 4.56 14.97
C THR A 124 -11.43 4.68 16.02
N VAL A 125 -12.43 5.53 15.80
CA VAL A 125 -13.60 5.62 16.67
C VAL A 125 -14.37 4.30 16.55
N THR A 126 -14.15 3.40 17.50
CA THR A 126 -14.97 2.19 17.64
C THR A 126 -16.36 2.60 18.07
N MET A 127 -17.34 2.55 17.16
CA MET A 127 -18.73 2.80 17.51
C MET A 127 -19.18 1.78 18.55
N GLN A 128 -19.85 2.24 19.60
CA GLN A 128 -20.45 1.36 20.61
C GLN A 128 -21.54 0.50 19.93
N ALA A 129 -21.46 -0.83 20.13
CA ALA A 129 -22.48 -1.75 19.61
C ALA A 129 -23.87 -1.31 20.10
N THR A 130 -24.80 -1.06 19.17
CA THR A 130 -26.19 -0.76 19.50
C THR A 130 -26.94 -2.08 19.67
N LEU A 131 -27.58 -2.28 20.82
CA LEU A 131 -28.39 -3.48 21.08
C LEU A 131 -29.55 -3.54 20.09
N THR A 132 -29.67 -4.66 19.37
CA THR A 132 -30.83 -4.94 18.51
C THR A 132 -32.04 -5.23 19.40
N PRO A 133 -33.23 -4.64 19.17
CA PRO A 133 -34.42 -5.01 19.93
C PRO A 133 -34.73 -6.49 19.71
N GLN A 134 -34.90 -7.21 20.81
CA GLN A 134 -35.30 -8.62 20.80
C GLN A 134 -36.72 -8.74 20.21
N PRO A 135 -36.98 -9.66 19.27
CA PRO A 135 -38.32 -9.89 18.76
C PRO A 135 -39.26 -10.34 19.90
N THR A 136 -40.41 -9.69 20.03
CA THR A 136 -41.47 -10.06 20.97
C THR A 136 -41.94 -11.49 20.69
N ALA A 137 -41.89 -12.37 21.70
CA ALA A 137 -42.44 -13.71 21.60
C ALA A 137 -43.93 -13.64 21.24
N ILE A 138 -44.29 -14.25 20.11
CA ILE A 138 -45.68 -14.53 19.73
C ILE A 138 -46.22 -15.52 20.77
N PRO A 139 -47.42 -15.33 21.35
CA PRO A 139 -48.00 -16.32 22.24
C PRO A 139 -48.23 -17.63 21.48
N THR A 140 -47.60 -18.70 21.96
CA THR A 140 -47.82 -20.08 21.52
C THR A 140 -49.28 -20.44 21.73
N GLU A 141 -50.01 -20.78 20.66
CA GLU A 141 -51.37 -21.29 20.79
C GLU A 141 -51.37 -22.62 21.56
N THR A 142 -52.23 -22.67 22.58
CA THR A 142 -52.50 -23.81 23.45
C THR A 142 -52.88 -25.05 22.62
N PRO A 143 -52.35 -26.26 22.92
CA PRO A 143 -52.79 -27.48 22.24
C PRO A 143 -54.28 -27.75 22.53
N GLU A 144 -55.11 -27.86 21.51
CA GLU A 144 -56.48 -28.38 21.65
C GLU A 144 -56.44 -29.87 22.06
N LEU A 145 -57.16 -30.20 23.13
CA LEU A 145 -57.33 -31.56 23.64
C LEU A 145 -58.07 -32.43 22.60
N PRO A 146 -57.65 -33.69 22.33
CA PRO A 146 -58.37 -34.56 21.40
C PRO A 146 -59.78 -34.85 21.94
N THR A 147 -60.80 -34.38 21.22
CA THR A 147 -62.20 -34.67 21.51
C THR A 147 -62.50 -36.10 21.04
N GLN A 148 -62.89 -36.99 21.95
CA GLN A 148 -63.32 -38.34 21.59
C GLN A 148 -64.62 -38.28 20.77
N THR A 149 -64.60 -38.83 19.55
CA THR A 149 -65.77 -38.94 18.69
C THR A 149 -66.61 -40.15 19.13
N ILE A 150 -67.75 -39.90 19.78
CA ILE A 150 -68.81 -40.90 19.93
C ILE A 150 -69.68 -40.92 18.67
N THR A 151 -69.65 -42.01 17.91
CA THR A 151 -70.50 -42.20 16.72
C THR A 151 -71.92 -42.62 17.16
N PRO A 152 -72.97 -41.83 16.91
CA PRO A 152 -74.34 -42.29 17.14
C PRO A 152 -74.75 -43.24 16.00
N PHE A 153 -75.14 -44.46 16.34
CA PHE A 153 -75.83 -45.37 15.42
C PHE A 153 -77.26 -44.85 15.17
N ALA A 154 -77.59 -44.51 13.93
CA ALA A 154 -78.96 -44.18 13.53
C ALA A 154 -79.70 -45.43 13.02
N PRO A 155 -80.88 -45.79 13.56
CA PRO A 155 -81.71 -46.86 13.00
C PRO A 155 -82.36 -46.40 11.69
N THR A 156 -82.27 -47.23 10.64
CA THR A 156 -82.95 -46.97 9.37
C THR A 156 -84.43 -47.30 9.49
N THR A 157 -85.30 -46.30 9.46
CA THR A 157 -86.73 -46.50 9.20
C THR A 157 -87.16 -45.58 8.07
N ASN A 158 -87.60 -46.15 6.96
CA ASN A 158 -88.38 -45.42 5.97
C ASN A 158 -89.46 -46.36 5.38
N PRO A 159 -90.66 -45.84 5.06
CA PRO A 159 -91.92 -46.57 4.90
C PRO A 159 -92.11 -47.23 3.53
#